data_AF-A0A4Y8C7U9-F1
#
_entry.id   AF-A0A4Y8C7U9-F1
#
_cell.length_a   1.000
_cell.length_b   1.000
_cell.length_c   1.000
_cell.angle_alpha   90.00
_cell.angle_beta   90.00
_cell.angle_gamma   90.00
#
_symmetry.space_group_name_H-M   'P 1'
#
loop_
_entity.id
_entity.type
_entity.pdbx_description
1 polymer ?
#
loop_
_entity_poly.entity_id
_entity_poly.type
_entity_poly.pdbx_seq_one_letter_code
_entity_poly.pdbx_strand_id
1 'polypeptide(L)'
;NASYKAINEALNYVKNNEALEIPNYLNNNHQEKQNYLYPHDFGGWVEQKYLSKNLKFYHSKGLGEEAKLLDNLYKLKNYKA
;
A
#
# COMPACT_ATOMS: atom_id res chain seq x y z
N ASN A 1 -13.39 12.26 -6.63
CA ASN A 1 -12.77 12.71 -5.35
C ASN A 1 -12.32 11.53 -4.47
N ALA A 2 -11.96 10.37 -5.07
CA ALA A 2 -11.58 9.18 -4.30
C ALA A 2 -10.34 9.43 -3.44
N SER A 3 -9.27 10.01 -4.02
CA SER A 3 -8.03 10.31 -3.29
C SER A 3 -8.25 11.30 -2.16
N TYR A 4 -9.08 12.32 -2.37
CA TYR A 4 -9.44 13.31 -1.34
C TYR A 4 -10.14 12.66 -0.13
N LYS A 5 -11.10 11.76 -0.37
CA LYS A 5 -11.76 11.02 0.72
C LYS A 5 -10.79 10.08 1.43
N ALA A 6 -9.96 9.36 0.68
CA ALA A 6 -9.00 8.40 1.21
C ALA A 6 -7.99 9.05 2.17
N ILE A 7 -7.42 10.20 1.80
CA ILE A 7 -6.46 10.88 2.68
C ILE A 7 -7.12 11.44 3.94
N ASN A 8 -8.33 11.98 3.83
CA ASN A 8 -9.08 12.47 5.00
C ASN A 8 -9.44 11.33 5.95
N GLU A 9 -9.81 10.16 5.42
CA GLU A 9 -10.12 8.97 6.23
C GLU A 9 -8.85 8.44 6.93
N ALA A 10 -7.72 8.38 6.23
CA ALA A 10 -6.44 7.99 6.82
C ALA A 10 -6.00 8.96 7.93
N LEU A 11 -6.12 10.28 7.71
CA LEU A 11 -5.82 11.30 8.73
C LEU A 11 -6.74 11.15 9.95
N ASN A 12 -8.04 10.93 9.72
CA ASN A 12 -8.99 10.70 10.80
C ASN A 12 -8.68 9.40 11.57
N TYR A 13 -8.24 8.33 10.89
CA TYR A 13 -7.82 7.10 11.53
C TYR A 13 -6.64 7.36 12.48
N VAL A 14 -5.58 8.04 12.00
CA VAL A 14 -4.40 8.37 12.81
C VAL A 14 -4.75 9.25 14.02
N LYS A 15 -5.68 10.19 13.86
CA LYS A 15 -6.11 11.08 14.96
C LYS A 15 -6.82 10.35 16.10
N ASN A 16 -7.58 9.29 15.78
CA ASN A 16 -8.51 8.67 16.72
C ASN A 16 -8.12 7.24 17.14
N ASN A 17 -6.99 6.72 16.66
CA ASN A 17 -6.53 5.38 16.98
C ASN A 17 -5.07 5.42 17.42
N GLU A 18 -4.65 4.39 18.15
CA GLU A 18 -3.25 4.19 18.45
C GLU A 18 -2.40 4.04 17.18
N ALA A 19 -1.16 4.49 17.26
CA ALA A 19 -0.20 4.34 16.18
C ALA A 19 -0.05 2.85 15.82
N LEU A 20 -0.09 2.56 14.52
CA LEU A 20 0.20 1.22 14.04
C LEU A 20 1.66 0.90 14.27
N GLU A 21 1.93 -0.33 14.72
CA GLU A 21 3.29 -0.85 14.71
C GLU A 21 3.83 -0.84 13.28
N ILE A 22 5.06 -0.38 13.11
CA ILE A 22 5.76 -0.39 11.83
C ILE A 22 6.34 -1.80 11.65
N PRO A 23 6.02 -2.52 10.55
CA PRO A 23 6.67 -3.79 10.27
C PRO A 23 8.20 -3.64 10.32
N ASN A 24 8.88 -4.51 11.06
CA ASN A 24 10.32 -4.37 11.36
C ASN A 24 11.21 -4.29 10.10
N TYR A 25 10.85 -5.00 9.03
CA TYR A 25 11.56 -4.93 7.76
C TYR A 25 11.41 -3.58 7.03
N LEU A 26 10.47 -2.72 7.42
CA LEU A 26 10.34 -1.34 6.93
C LEU A 26 11.05 -0.32 7.82
N ASN A 27 11.64 -0.74 8.94
CA ASN A 27 12.38 0.13 9.86
C ASN A 27 13.88 0.12 9.54
N ASN A 28 14.41 1.25 9.07
CA ASN A 28 15.82 1.39 8.67
C ASN A 28 16.85 1.12 9.79
N ASN A 29 16.42 1.21 11.05
CA ASN A 29 17.28 1.00 12.22
C ASN A 29 17.13 -0.40 12.81
N HIS A 30 16.19 -1.21 12.33
CA HIS A 30 15.96 -2.56 12.82
C HIS A 30 16.80 -3.59 12.06
N GLN A 31 17.23 -4.66 12.72
CA GLN A 31 18.05 -5.72 12.10
C GLN A 31 17.28 -6.45 10.96
N GLU A 32 15.97 -6.62 11.12
CA GLU A 32 15.11 -7.28 10.12
C GLU A 32 14.92 -6.47 8.82
N LYS A 33 15.46 -5.25 8.68
CA LYS A 33 15.41 -4.48 7.42
C LYS A 33 15.93 -5.25 6.20
N GLN A 34 16.85 -6.19 6.43
CA GLN A 34 17.38 -7.08 5.40
C GLN A 34 16.31 -7.99 4.77
N ASN A 35 15.17 -8.18 5.44
CA ASN A 35 14.06 -8.99 4.96
C ASN A 35 13.10 -8.18 4.07
N TYR A 36 13.36 -6.89 3.84
CA TYR A 36 12.56 -6.07 2.94
C TYR A 36 12.69 -6.54 1.49
N LEU A 37 11.57 -6.87 0.87
CA LEU A 37 11.52 -7.21 -0.55
C LEU A 37 11.52 -5.93 -1.39
N TYR A 38 12.58 -5.72 -2.17
CA TYR A 38 12.72 -4.57 -3.05
C TYR A 38 11.88 -4.77 -4.33
N PRO A 39 10.79 -4.01 -4.57
CA PRO A 39 9.84 -4.32 -5.64
C PRO A 39 10.42 -4.36 -7.05
N HIS A 40 11.51 -3.64 -7.31
CA HIS A 40 12.15 -3.61 -8.64
C HIS A 40 12.80 -4.95 -9.00
N ASP A 41 13.18 -5.77 -8.01
CA ASP A 41 13.69 -7.12 -8.25
C ASP A 41 12.59 -8.10 -8.68
N PHE A 42 11.31 -7.71 -8.56
CA PHE A 42 10.13 -8.51 -8.86
C PHE A 42 9.29 -7.94 -10.03
N GLY A 43 9.89 -7.14 -10.92
CA GLY A 43 9.16 -6.55 -12.05
C GLY A 43 8.30 -5.33 -11.65
N GLY A 44 8.63 -4.68 -10.54
CA GLY A 44 7.99 -3.44 -10.08
C GLY A 44 6.89 -3.63 -9.04
N TRP A 45 6.58 -4.86 -8.65
CA TRP A 45 5.63 -5.16 -7.58
C TRP A 45 5.98 -6.47 -6.86
N VAL A 46 5.79 -6.52 -5.55
CA VAL A 46 5.95 -7.74 -4.74
C VAL A 46 4.86 -7.80 -3.66
N GLU A 47 4.39 -9.01 -3.35
CA GLU A 47 3.46 -9.20 -2.23
C GLU A 47 4.20 -9.06 -0.90
N GLN A 48 3.99 -7.94 -0.21
CA GLN A 48 4.55 -7.65 1.10
C GLN A 48 3.54 -6.83 1.92
N LYS A 49 3.50 -7.05 3.24
CA LYS A 49 2.67 -6.22 4.13
C LYS A 49 3.34 -4.86 4.35
N TYR A 50 2.60 -3.79 4.16
CA TYR A 50 3.07 -2.42 4.43
C TYR A 50 2.40 -1.76 5.64
N LEU A 51 1.32 -2.39 6.14
CA LEU A 51 0.62 -2.01 7.36
C LEU A 51 0.53 -3.22 8.28
N SER A 52 0.66 -3.02 9.58
CA SER A 52 0.48 -4.06 10.61
C SER A 52 -0.98 -4.50 10.77
N LYS A 53 -1.94 -3.67 10.30
CA LYS A 53 -3.37 -3.99 10.23
C LYS A 53 -3.87 -3.92 8.80
N ASN A 54 -4.87 -4.73 8.48
CA ASN A 54 -5.53 -4.72 7.17
C ASN A 54 -6.49 -3.51 7.07
N LEU A 55 -5.98 -2.37 6.61
CA LEU A 55 -6.74 -1.14 6.43
C LEU A 55 -6.74 -0.75 4.95
N LYS A 56 -7.87 -0.22 4.47
CA LYS A 56 -8.03 0.28 3.10
C LYS A 56 -8.85 1.57 3.14
N PHE A 57 -8.25 2.65 2.65
CA PHE A 57 -8.89 3.98 2.59
C PHE A 57 -9.21 4.43 1.17
N TYR A 58 -8.46 3.95 0.16
CA TYR A 58 -8.69 4.31 -1.22
C TYR A 58 -9.73 3.41 -1.88
N HIS A 59 -10.85 4.03 -2.26
CA HIS A 59 -11.96 3.40 -2.95
C HIS A 59 -12.20 4.10 -4.29
N SER A 60 -11.69 3.49 -5.37
CA SER A 60 -11.90 3.94 -6.74
C SER A 60 -13.32 3.63 -7.20
N LYS A 61 -13.90 4.50 -8.03
CA LYS A 61 -15.18 4.22 -8.72
C LYS A 61 -14.98 3.50 -10.06
N GLY A 62 -13.73 3.32 -10.49
CA GLY A 62 -13.40 2.70 -11.77
C GLY A 62 -13.87 3.50 -12.98
N LEU A 63 -13.87 4.84 -12.89
CA LEU A 63 -14.30 5.73 -13.96
C LEU A 63 -13.11 6.52 -14.52
N GLY A 64 -13.06 6.70 -15.84
CA GLY A 64 -12.00 7.45 -16.52
C GLY A 64 -10.60 6.89 -16.19
N GLU A 65 -9.67 7.77 -15.82
CA GLU A 65 -8.31 7.38 -15.44
C GLU A 65 -8.25 6.43 -14.23
N GLU A 66 -9.26 6.45 -13.34
CA GLU A 66 -9.30 5.50 -12.21
C GLU A 66 -9.54 4.07 -12.70
N ALA A 67 -10.20 3.86 -13.84
CA ALA A 67 -10.36 2.54 -14.44
C ALA A 67 -9.01 1.99 -14.92
N LYS A 68 -8.24 2.84 -15.62
CA LYS A 68 -6.89 2.53 -16.10
C LYS A 68 -5.93 2.25 -14.95
N LEU A 69 -6.04 3.00 -13.85
CA LEU A 69 -5.28 2.75 -12.63
C LEU A 69 -5.57 1.37 -12.04
N LEU A 70 -6.84 0.98 -11.95
CA LEU A 70 -7.24 -0.34 -11.45
C LEU A 70 -6.75 -1.47 -12.36
N ASP A 71 -6.86 -1.30 -13.68
CA ASP A 71 -6.36 -2.27 -14.67
C ASP A 71 -4.83 -2.44 -14.58
N ASN A 72 -4.09 -1.33 -14.49
CA ASN A 72 -2.64 -1.36 -14.29
C ASN A 72 -2.26 -2.05 -12.99
N LEU A 73 -2.97 -1.76 -11.90
CA LEU A 73 -2.73 -2.41 -10.61
C LEU A 73 -3.00 -3.92 -10.68
N TYR A 74 -4.07 -4.33 -11.36
CA TYR A 74 -4.37 -5.74 -11.60
C TYR A 74 -3.25 -6.42 -12.40
N LYS A 75 -2.78 -5.80 -13.47
CA LYS A 75 -1.68 -6.32 -14.30
C LYS A 75 -0.38 -6.45 -13.50
N LEU A 76 -0.01 -5.44 -12.69
CA LEU A 76 1.18 -5.48 -11.85
C LEU A 76 1.14 -6.64 -10.84
N LYS A 77 -0.01 -6.87 -10.20
CA LYS A 77 -0.17 -7.94 -9.20
C LYS A 77 -0.18 -9.35 -9.76
N ASN A 78 -0.58 -9.49 -11.03
CA ASN A 78 -0.67 -10.79 -11.72
C ASN A 78 0.46 -10.99 -12.72
N TYR A 79 1.44 -10.09 -12.74
CA TYR A 79 2.61 -10.24 -13.59
C TYR A 79 3.40 -11.46 -13.15
N LYS A 80 3.61 -12.39 -14.08
CA LYS A 80 4.52 -13.53 -13.91
C LYS A 80 5.79 -13.19 -14.67
N ALA A 81 6.90 -13.03 -13.95
CA ALA A 81 8.23 -12.91 -14.54
C ALA A 81 8.62 -14.22 -15.25
#